data_AF-A1DKH2-F1
#
_entry.id   AF-A1DKH2-F1
#
_cell.length_a   1.000
_cell.length_b   1.000
_cell.length_c   1.000
_cell.angle_alpha   90.00
_cell.angle_beta   90.00
_cell.angle_gamma   90.00
#
_symmetry.space_group_name_H-M   'P 1'
#
loop_
_entity.id
_entity.type
_entity.pdbx_description
1 polymer ?
#
loop_
_entity_poly.entity_id
_entity_poly.type
_entity_poly.pdbx_seq_one_letter_code
_entity_poly.pdbx_strand_id
1 'polypeptide(L)'
;MALDTEFALLSSQLAKADSQEMAHEIHLQRCRVQSQKDKLYLKELKQQREVQQGTQAGSIYEQTLFHYRQRAMPERDLLTQILPTRITIQSSAGLGAMKALETICSQYHLVTYQSGLRPVNGKCMCGESVDRFHAHRQWLHLYWCYHKRLSQMSVDDFAEFCFECDMWFNNRNKWRQHCEDHLSKPTELLRCDLIIFRNCPVKPGYCPFCLGNTSLGPTQQMEQYLDMSKWYGHVQSHLSHQNLSGEFHCRHPACTQGYGLLIELACHLEDVHCYKPPRGKK
;
A
#
# COMPACT_ATOMS: atom_id res chain seq x y z
N MET A 1 -22.42 15.01 8.23
CA MET A 1 -22.46 16.38 7.66
C MET A 1 -23.60 17.20 8.25
N ALA A 2 -24.90 16.94 7.99
CA ALA A 2 -25.99 17.76 8.54
C ALA A 2 -26.05 17.78 10.09
N LEU A 3 -26.00 16.61 10.74
CA LEU A 3 -26.04 16.48 12.21
C LEU A 3 -24.77 17.02 12.91
N ASP A 4 -23.64 17.07 12.19
CA ASP A 4 -22.39 17.63 12.72
C ASP A 4 -22.47 19.16 12.80
N THR A 5 -23.00 19.77 11.74
CA THR A 5 -23.27 21.21 11.68
C THR A 5 -24.31 21.62 12.72
N GLU A 6 -25.37 20.82 12.89
CA GLU A 6 -26.42 21.05 13.89
C GLU A 6 -25.88 20.94 15.32
N PHE A 7 -25.08 19.93 15.62
CA PHE A 7 -24.43 19.79 16.93
C PHE A 7 -23.47 20.96 17.23
N ALA A 8 -22.70 21.41 16.24
CA ALA A 8 -21.81 22.56 16.38
C ALA A 8 -22.59 23.86 16.61
N LEU A 9 -23.71 24.05 15.92
CA LEU A 9 -24.60 25.20 16.11
C LEU A 9 -25.21 25.22 17.52
N LEU A 10 -25.76 24.10 17.99
CA LEU A 10 -26.32 23.96 19.34
C LEU A 10 -25.25 24.18 20.42
N SER A 11 -24.01 23.73 20.17
CA SER A 11 -22.89 23.97 21.09
C SER A 11 -22.51 25.45 21.19
N SER A 12 -22.57 26.18 20.06
CA SER A 12 -22.34 27.63 20.02
C SER A 12 -23.48 28.42 20.68
N GLN A 13 -24.73 27.97 20.51
CA GLN A 13 -25.90 28.59 21.14
C GLN A 13 -25.94 28.36 22.66
N LEU A 14 -25.56 27.17 23.13
CA LEU A 14 -25.46 26.86 24.56
C LEU A 14 -24.45 27.79 25.26
N ALA A 15 -23.34 28.11 24.59
CA ALA A 15 -22.32 29.02 25.12
C ALA A 15 -22.77 30.49 25.20
N LYS A 16 -23.88 30.85 24.53
CA LYS A 16 -24.43 32.21 24.46
C LYS A 16 -25.83 32.29 25.10
N ALA A 17 -26.22 31.29 25.88
CA ALA A 17 -27.54 31.24 26.47
C ALA A 17 -27.65 32.23 27.65
N ASP A 18 -28.54 33.20 27.54
CA ASP A 18 -28.72 34.27 28.53
C ASP A 18 -29.65 33.89 29.69
N SER A 19 -30.34 32.73 29.61
CA SER A 19 -31.22 32.25 30.67
C SER A 19 -31.05 30.75 30.93
N GLN A 20 -31.30 30.35 32.18
CA GLN A 20 -31.14 28.98 32.63
C GLN A 20 -32.14 28.02 31.97
N GLU A 21 -33.36 28.48 31.68
CA GLU A 21 -34.37 27.70 30.94
C GLU A 21 -33.96 27.51 29.48
N MET A 22 -33.44 28.54 28.82
CA MET A 22 -32.97 28.45 27.43
C MET A 22 -31.74 27.54 27.31
N ALA A 23 -30.81 27.61 28.27
CA ALA A 23 -29.66 26.71 28.33
C ALA A 23 -30.09 25.24 28.52
N HIS A 24 -31.10 24.99 29.35
CA HIS A 24 -31.63 23.64 29.58
C HIS A 24 -32.29 23.05 28.32
N GLU A 25 -33.08 23.85 27.59
CA GLU A 25 -33.72 23.43 26.34
C GLU A 25 -32.68 23.11 25.24
N ILE A 26 -31.67 23.97 25.07
CA ILE A 26 -30.58 23.76 24.11
C ILE A 26 -29.76 22.52 24.49
N HIS A 27 -29.54 22.27 25.78
CA HIS A 27 -28.85 21.07 26.26
C HIS A 27 -29.61 19.79 25.91
N LEU A 28 -30.93 19.77 26.12
CA LEU A 28 -31.80 18.66 25.76
C LEU A 28 -31.76 18.36 24.26
N GLN A 29 -31.81 19.40 23.41
CA GLN A 29 -31.70 19.24 21.96
C GLN A 29 -30.32 18.69 21.55
N ARG A 30 -29.24 19.17 22.18
CA ARG A 30 -27.89 18.65 21.95
C ARG A 30 -27.76 17.18 22.32
N CYS A 31 -28.33 16.74 23.45
CA CYS A 31 -28.35 15.33 23.85
C CYS A 31 -29.11 14.44 22.85
N ARG A 32 -30.21 14.95 22.26
CA ARG A 32 -30.96 14.23 21.22
C ARG A 32 -30.14 14.06 19.94
N VAL A 33 -29.50 15.13 19.48
CA VAL A 33 -28.63 15.08 18.29
C VAL A 33 -27.45 14.14 18.53
N GLN A 34 -26.82 14.18 19.71
CA GLN A 34 -25.73 13.25 20.06
C GLN A 34 -26.21 11.79 20.04
N SER A 35 -27.35 11.50 20.65
CA SER A 35 -27.92 10.15 20.69
C SER A 35 -28.23 9.63 19.27
N GLN A 36 -28.69 10.51 18.37
CA GLN A 36 -28.90 10.15 16.96
C GLN A 36 -27.59 9.88 16.23
N LYS A 37 -26.54 10.68 16.47
CA LYS A 37 -25.20 10.43 15.92
C LYS A 37 -24.65 9.09 16.39
N ASP A 38 -24.75 8.80 17.68
CA ASP A 38 -24.29 7.53 18.26
C ASP A 38 -25.06 6.34 17.68
N LYS A 39 -26.38 6.48 17.49
CA LYS A 39 -27.21 5.45 16.85
C LYS A 39 -26.81 5.20 15.39
N LEU A 40 -26.53 6.26 14.62
CA LEU A 40 -26.06 6.12 13.24
C LEU A 40 -24.67 5.49 13.19
N TYR A 41 -23.77 5.91 14.09
CA TYR A 41 -22.43 5.34 14.21
C TYR A 41 -22.48 3.85 14.55
N LEU A 42 -23.29 3.45 15.53
CA LEU A 42 -23.47 2.05 15.90
C LEU A 42 -24.11 1.22 14.79
N LYS A 43 -25.05 1.81 14.02
CA LYS A 43 -25.67 1.16 12.86
C LYS A 43 -24.65 0.92 11.75
N GLU A 44 -23.85 1.92 11.42
CA GLU A 44 -22.77 1.81 10.43
C GLU A 44 -21.71 0.80 10.90
N LEU A 45 -21.31 0.86 12.17
CA LEU A 45 -20.37 -0.09 12.76
C LEU A 45 -20.90 -1.53 12.70
N LYS A 46 -22.21 -1.73 12.96
CA LYS A 46 -22.86 -3.03 12.82
C LYS A 46 -22.85 -3.49 11.36
N GLN A 47 -23.20 -2.61 10.42
CA GLN A 47 -23.17 -2.92 8.99
C GLN A 47 -21.75 -3.29 8.52
N GLN A 48 -20.73 -2.57 8.97
CA GLN A 48 -19.33 -2.90 8.66
C GLN A 48 -18.88 -4.22 9.29
N ARG A 49 -19.32 -4.53 10.51
CA ARG A 49 -19.05 -5.83 11.15
C ARG A 49 -19.74 -6.98 10.43
N GLU A 50 -20.96 -6.79 9.94
CA GLU A 50 -21.69 -7.79 9.15
C GLU A 50 -21.02 -8.02 7.80
N VAL A 51 -20.53 -6.96 7.14
CA VAL A 51 -19.71 -7.05 5.93
C VAL A 51 -18.38 -7.78 6.21
N GLN A 52 -17.77 -7.55 7.37
CA GLN A 52 -16.52 -8.22 7.76
C GLN A 52 -16.72 -9.68 8.19
N GLN A 53 -17.85 -10.05 8.78
CA GLN A 53 -18.14 -11.42 9.22
C GLN A 53 -18.38 -12.39 8.06
N GLY A 54 -18.77 -11.89 6.87
CA GLY A 54 -18.85 -12.68 5.64
C GLY A 54 -17.49 -12.97 4.99
N THR A 55 -16.42 -12.30 5.42
CA THR A 55 -15.09 -12.37 4.80
C THR A 55 -14.13 -13.07 5.75
N GLN A 56 -14.23 -14.40 5.86
CA GLN A 56 -13.16 -15.20 6.45
C GLN A 56 -11.88 -15.00 5.63
N ALA A 57 -10.90 -14.31 6.21
CA ALA A 57 -9.66 -13.84 5.58
C ALA A 57 -9.94 -12.92 4.37
N GLY A 58 -9.61 -11.63 4.47
CA GLY A 58 -9.69 -10.72 3.31
C GLY A 58 -9.00 -11.34 2.10
N SER A 59 -9.45 -11.00 0.88
CA SER A 59 -8.79 -11.53 -0.34
C SER A 59 -7.27 -11.29 -0.29
N ILE A 60 -6.45 -12.09 -0.99
CA ILE A 60 -5.00 -11.85 -1.12
C ILE A 60 -4.74 -10.38 -1.48
N TYR A 61 -5.59 -9.83 -2.35
CA TYR A 61 -5.60 -8.42 -2.72
C TYR A 61 -5.71 -7.47 -1.51
N GLU A 62 -6.65 -7.68 -0.59
CA GLU A 62 -6.85 -6.77 0.55
C GLU A 62 -5.74 -6.88 1.58
N GLN A 63 -5.34 -8.11 1.93
CA GLN A 63 -4.32 -8.36 2.95
C GLN A 63 -2.98 -7.75 2.54
N THR A 64 -2.55 -8.05 1.30
CA THR A 64 -1.27 -7.55 0.79
C THR A 64 -1.33 -6.04 0.52
N LEU A 65 -2.45 -5.49 0.04
CA LEU A 65 -2.58 -4.05 -0.18
C LEU A 65 -2.42 -3.26 1.12
N PHE A 66 -3.01 -3.76 2.21
CA PHE A 66 -2.83 -3.18 3.53
C PHE A 66 -1.37 -3.24 3.96
N HIS A 67 -0.73 -4.41 3.85
CA HIS A 67 0.68 -4.61 4.21
C HIS A 67 1.62 -3.61 3.52
N TYR A 68 1.53 -3.46 2.19
CA TYR A 68 2.42 -2.54 1.45
C TYR A 68 2.15 -1.06 1.75
N ARG A 69 0.89 -0.68 1.97
CA ARG A 69 0.55 0.70 2.37
C ARG A 69 1.00 1.02 3.78
N GLN A 70 0.88 0.06 4.70
CA GLN A 70 1.34 0.17 6.08
C GLN A 70 2.84 0.45 6.13
N ARG A 71 3.65 -0.28 5.35
CA ARG A 71 5.11 -0.08 5.28
C ARG A 71 5.53 1.34 4.88
N ALA A 72 4.71 2.03 4.09
CA ALA A 72 4.98 3.41 3.68
C ALA A 72 4.42 4.46 4.67
N MET A 73 3.64 4.06 5.67
CA MET A 73 2.98 4.93 6.63
C MET A 73 3.31 4.53 8.07
N PRO A 74 4.35 5.12 8.69
CA PRO A 74 4.79 4.72 10.03
C PRO A 74 3.68 4.89 11.09
N GLU A 75 2.78 5.85 10.93
CA GLU A 75 1.64 6.02 11.84
C GLU A 75 0.67 4.83 11.75
N ARG A 76 0.41 4.31 10.56
CA ARG A 76 -0.43 3.12 10.38
C ARG A 76 0.26 1.86 10.87
N ASP A 77 1.57 1.77 10.67
CA ASP A 77 2.37 0.65 11.18
C ASP A 77 2.31 0.58 12.71
N LEU A 78 2.54 1.72 13.36
CA LEU A 78 2.40 1.86 14.81
C LEU A 78 1.01 1.46 15.30
N LEU A 79 -0.05 1.92 14.63
CA LEU A 79 -1.42 1.56 14.99
C LEU A 79 -1.71 0.07 14.83
N THR A 80 -1.15 -0.57 13.82
CA THR A 80 -1.35 -2.01 13.59
C THR A 80 -0.75 -2.84 14.72
N GLN A 81 0.37 -2.39 15.30
CA GLN A 81 1.00 -3.03 16.45
C GLN A 81 0.22 -2.78 17.74
N ILE A 82 -0.36 -1.59 17.91
CA ILE A 82 -0.99 -1.18 19.17
C ILE A 82 -2.46 -1.61 19.28
N LEU A 83 -3.27 -1.39 18.25
CA LEU A 83 -4.74 -1.57 18.31
C LEU A 83 -5.20 -2.98 18.72
N PRO A 84 -4.50 -4.08 18.35
CA PRO A 84 -4.87 -5.41 18.83
C PRO A 84 -4.58 -5.65 20.32
N THR A 85 -3.75 -4.81 20.95
CA THR A 85 -3.32 -4.99 22.35
C THR A 85 -4.32 -4.39 23.33
N ARG A 86 -4.49 -5.04 24.49
CA ARG A 86 -5.34 -4.53 25.57
C ARG A 86 -4.54 -3.55 26.43
N ILE A 87 -4.39 -2.33 25.94
CA ILE A 87 -3.75 -1.23 26.67
C ILE A 87 -4.74 -0.11 27.01
N THR A 88 -4.47 0.65 28.06
CA THR A 88 -5.26 1.84 28.38
C THR A 88 -4.87 2.99 27.46
N ILE A 89 -5.83 3.83 27.09
CA ILE A 89 -5.59 5.04 26.25
C ILE A 89 -4.60 6.00 26.92
N GLN A 90 -4.55 6.01 28.25
CA GLN A 90 -3.66 6.87 29.05
C GLN A 90 -2.22 6.35 29.13
N SER A 91 -1.96 5.11 28.74
CA SER A 91 -0.60 4.58 28.67
C SER A 91 0.23 5.32 27.60
N SER A 92 1.56 5.23 27.68
CA SER A 92 2.45 5.80 26.66
C SER A 92 2.12 5.28 25.25
N ALA A 93 1.83 3.99 25.13
CA ALA A 93 1.40 3.37 23.87
C ALA A 93 0.00 3.87 23.43
N GLY A 94 -0.94 4.00 24.36
CA GLY A 94 -2.28 4.53 24.07
C GLY A 94 -2.24 5.97 23.56
N LEU A 95 -1.43 6.83 24.19
CA LEU A 95 -1.17 8.20 23.73
C LEU A 95 -0.46 8.23 22.38
N GLY A 96 0.48 7.30 22.14
CA GLY A 96 1.13 7.11 20.85
C GLY A 96 0.13 6.79 19.73
N ALA A 97 -0.81 5.88 19.99
CA ALA A 97 -1.88 5.55 19.05
C ALA A 97 -2.80 6.76 18.77
N MET A 98 -3.19 7.52 19.79
CA MET A 98 -4.01 8.72 19.60
C MET A 98 -3.31 9.77 18.72
N LYS A 99 -2.02 10.02 18.97
CA LYS A 99 -1.20 10.94 18.14
C LYS A 99 -1.06 10.44 16.70
N ALA A 100 -0.88 9.13 16.50
CA ALA A 100 -0.81 8.54 15.17
C ALA A 100 -2.14 8.70 14.41
N LEU A 101 -3.28 8.46 15.08
CA LEU A 101 -4.61 8.69 14.51
C LEU A 101 -4.81 10.16 14.12
N GLU A 102 -4.50 11.09 15.03
CA GLU A 102 -4.61 12.52 14.77
C GLU A 102 -3.73 12.94 13.59
N THR A 103 -2.50 12.41 13.50
CA THR A 103 -1.57 12.68 12.40
C THR A 103 -2.14 12.18 11.07
N ILE A 104 -2.68 10.96 11.02
CA ILE A 104 -3.31 10.41 9.82
C ILE A 104 -4.51 11.25 9.38
N CYS A 105 -5.32 11.73 10.33
CA CYS A 105 -6.50 12.55 10.04
C CYS A 105 -6.15 13.98 9.63
N SER A 106 -5.12 14.56 10.21
CA SER A 106 -4.73 15.96 10.00
C SER A 106 -3.76 16.14 8.83
N GLN A 107 -2.97 15.12 8.49
CA GLN A 107 -1.95 15.22 7.44
C GLN A 107 -2.38 14.49 6.16
N TYR A 108 -2.86 15.27 5.19
CA TYR A 108 -3.01 14.78 3.83
C TYR A 108 -1.70 14.94 3.06
N HIS A 109 -0.92 13.87 2.98
CA HIS A 109 0.27 13.84 2.13
C HIS A 109 -0.10 13.40 0.70
N LEU A 110 0.20 14.25 -0.29
CA LEU A 110 0.04 13.88 -1.70
C LEU A 110 1.03 12.79 -2.14
N VAL A 111 2.21 12.76 -1.52
CA VAL A 111 3.27 11.78 -1.79
C VAL A 111 3.67 11.04 -0.54
N THR A 112 3.87 9.72 -0.61
CA THR A 112 4.35 8.92 0.52
C THR A 112 5.51 8.04 0.09
N TYR A 113 6.69 8.35 0.59
CA TYR A 113 7.93 7.65 0.26
C TYR A 113 8.17 6.47 1.20
N GLN A 114 8.73 5.40 0.66
CA GLN A 114 9.43 4.42 1.49
C GLN A 114 10.70 5.05 2.11
N SER A 115 11.23 4.47 3.18
CA SER A 115 12.31 5.07 3.96
C SER A 115 13.58 5.24 3.15
N GLY A 116 13.94 4.24 2.33
CA GLY A 116 15.09 4.25 1.44
C GLY A 116 14.95 5.17 0.21
N LEU A 117 13.76 5.73 -0.02
CA LEU A 117 13.46 6.69 -1.09
C LEU A 117 12.98 8.05 -0.55
N ARG A 118 13.14 8.31 0.74
CA ARG A 118 12.65 9.55 1.38
C ARG A 118 13.63 10.70 1.11
N PRO A 119 13.14 11.90 0.73
CA PRO A 119 13.99 13.08 0.61
C PRO A 119 14.54 13.54 1.96
N VAL A 120 15.72 14.14 1.96
CA VAL A 120 16.35 14.70 3.16
C VAL A 120 15.94 16.16 3.28
N ASN A 121 15.17 16.48 4.34
CA ASN A 121 14.65 17.84 4.58
C ASN A 121 13.91 18.44 3.37
N GLY A 122 13.09 17.61 2.69
CA GLY A 122 12.34 18.02 1.50
C GLY A 122 13.18 18.19 0.23
N LYS A 123 14.45 17.78 0.25
CA LYS A 123 15.36 17.89 -0.90
C LYS A 123 15.91 16.53 -1.33
N CYS A 124 16.19 16.42 -2.61
CA CYS A 124 16.94 15.31 -3.18
C CYS A 124 18.43 15.45 -2.84
N MET A 125 19.20 14.36 -3.01
CA MET A 125 20.67 14.36 -2.84
C MET A 125 21.40 15.27 -3.84
N CYS A 126 20.77 15.64 -4.95
CA CYS A 126 21.29 16.67 -5.86
C CYS A 126 21.10 18.11 -5.34
N GLY A 127 20.40 18.29 -4.21
CA GLY A 127 20.10 19.59 -3.61
C GLY A 127 18.79 20.24 -4.10
N GLU A 128 18.15 19.68 -5.14
CA GLU A 128 16.87 20.19 -5.63
C GLU A 128 15.72 19.88 -4.65
N SER A 129 14.83 20.84 -4.45
CA SER A 129 13.58 20.61 -3.71
C SER A 129 12.67 19.66 -4.48
N VAL A 130 12.08 18.68 -3.78
CA VAL A 130 11.13 17.74 -4.41
C VAL A 130 9.85 18.43 -4.87
N ASP A 131 9.50 19.57 -4.28
CA ASP A 131 8.31 20.35 -4.64
C ASP A 131 8.41 21.00 -6.02
N ARG A 132 9.61 21.02 -6.63
CA ARG A 132 9.79 21.44 -8.03
C ARG A 132 9.12 20.48 -9.02
N PHE A 133 8.93 19.22 -8.63
CA PHE A 133 8.35 18.19 -9.49
C PHE A 133 6.88 17.96 -9.12
N HIS A 134 6.07 17.66 -10.14
CA HIS A 134 4.70 17.19 -9.93
C HIS A 134 4.69 15.95 -9.02
N ALA A 135 3.69 15.82 -8.15
CA ALA A 135 3.58 14.75 -7.15
C ALA A 135 3.92 13.35 -7.68
N HIS A 136 3.38 12.99 -8.86
CA HIS A 136 3.61 11.68 -9.52
C HIS A 136 5.01 11.50 -10.13
N ARG A 137 5.84 12.54 -10.17
CA ARG A 137 7.23 12.55 -10.66
C ARG A 137 8.27 12.71 -9.55
N GLN A 138 7.87 13.11 -8.34
CA GLN A 138 8.81 13.36 -7.25
C GLN A 138 9.62 12.10 -6.91
N TRP A 139 8.94 10.96 -6.73
CA TRP A 139 9.60 9.68 -6.46
C TRP A 139 10.54 9.26 -7.60
N LEU A 140 10.16 9.53 -8.85
CA LEU A 140 10.91 9.13 -10.03
C LEU A 140 12.25 9.88 -10.07
N HIS A 141 12.23 11.18 -9.76
CA HIS A 141 13.44 11.97 -9.63
C HIS A 141 14.34 11.42 -8.50
N LEU A 142 13.78 11.16 -7.32
CA LEU A 142 14.54 10.60 -6.20
C LEU A 142 15.19 9.27 -6.57
N TYR A 143 14.40 8.34 -7.11
CA TYR A 143 14.87 7.04 -7.56
C TYR A 143 16.06 7.15 -8.53
N TRP A 144 15.92 7.92 -9.62
CA TRP A 144 16.99 8.03 -10.63
C TRP A 144 18.21 8.78 -10.10
N CYS A 145 18.01 9.82 -9.30
CA CYS A 145 19.13 10.56 -8.72
C CYS A 145 19.91 9.69 -7.73
N TYR A 146 19.20 8.90 -6.92
CA TYR A 146 19.80 8.01 -5.93
C TYR A 146 20.53 6.87 -6.62
N HIS A 147 19.87 6.22 -7.58
CA HIS A 147 20.47 5.20 -8.42
C HIS A 147 21.77 5.70 -9.04
N LYS A 148 21.75 6.85 -9.74
CA LYS A 148 22.94 7.43 -10.39
C LYS A 148 24.08 7.70 -9.40
N ARG A 149 23.76 8.26 -8.23
CA ARG A 149 24.79 8.62 -7.24
C ARG A 149 25.39 7.38 -6.58
N LEU A 150 24.56 6.40 -6.24
CA LEU A 150 24.99 5.15 -5.61
C LEU A 150 25.75 4.26 -6.61
N SER A 151 25.36 4.27 -7.88
CA SER A 151 26.04 3.52 -8.93
C SER A 151 27.48 4.03 -9.11
N GLN A 152 27.65 5.35 -9.15
CA GLN A 152 28.98 6.02 -9.23
C GLN A 152 29.90 5.74 -8.03
N MET A 153 29.35 5.27 -6.90
CA MET A 153 30.14 4.88 -5.73
C MET A 153 30.56 3.40 -5.76
N SER A 154 30.08 2.63 -6.74
CA SER A 154 30.42 1.22 -6.93
C SER A 154 31.52 1.05 -7.97
N VAL A 155 32.21 -0.08 -7.92
CA VAL A 155 33.27 -0.42 -8.91
C VAL A 155 32.69 -0.69 -10.30
N ASP A 156 31.44 -1.16 -10.38
CA ASP A 156 30.81 -1.65 -11.61
C ASP A 156 29.66 -0.75 -12.12
N ASP A 157 29.61 0.51 -11.67
CA ASP A 157 28.51 1.45 -11.96
C ASP A 157 27.11 0.85 -11.74
N PHE A 158 26.95 0.09 -10.66
CA PHE A 158 25.75 -0.65 -10.32
C PHE A 158 25.07 -0.08 -9.07
N ALA A 159 23.76 0.15 -9.17
CA ALA A 159 22.89 0.34 -8.02
C ALA A 159 21.49 -0.17 -8.33
N GLU A 160 20.89 -0.91 -7.41
CA GLU A 160 19.49 -1.34 -7.49
C GLU A 160 18.81 -1.13 -6.15
N PHE A 161 17.51 -0.89 -6.17
CA PHE A 161 16.70 -0.71 -4.96
C PHE A 161 15.72 -1.87 -4.84
N CYS A 162 15.78 -2.62 -3.74
CA CYS A 162 14.75 -3.59 -3.41
C CYS A 162 13.56 -2.88 -2.78
N PHE A 163 12.43 -2.82 -3.46
CA PHE A 163 11.20 -2.30 -2.88
C PHE A 163 10.57 -3.25 -1.84
N GLU A 164 10.86 -4.55 -1.91
CA GLU A 164 10.39 -5.52 -0.90
C GLU A 164 11.12 -5.35 0.43
N CYS A 165 12.38 -4.91 0.42
CA CYS A 165 13.16 -4.66 1.64
C CYS A 165 13.40 -3.18 1.96
N ASP A 166 12.97 -2.25 1.09
CA ASP A 166 13.19 -0.81 1.24
C ASP A 166 14.69 -0.45 1.39
N MET A 167 15.54 -1.04 0.54
CA MET A 167 17.00 -0.93 0.67
C MET A 167 17.73 -0.87 -0.68
N TRP A 168 18.78 -0.06 -0.73
CA TRP A 168 19.69 0.06 -1.87
C TRP A 168 20.85 -0.94 -1.81
N PHE A 169 21.21 -1.47 -2.97
CA PHE A 169 22.35 -2.34 -3.20
C PHE A 169 23.22 -1.73 -4.28
N ASN A 170 24.48 -1.46 -3.98
CA ASN A 170 25.48 -0.96 -4.94
C ASN A 170 26.56 -2.01 -5.27
N ASN A 171 26.29 -3.28 -4.99
CA ASN A 171 27.16 -4.39 -5.32
C ASN A 171 26.33 -5.48 -6.02
N ARG A 172 26.73 -5.85 -7.23
CA ARG A 172 25.99 -6.79 -8.08
C ARG A 172 25.88 -8.19 -7.48
N ASN A 173 26.91 -8.67 -6.79
CA ASN A 173 26.88 -9.99 -6.16
C ASN A 173 25.97 -10.00 -4.94
N LYS A 174 26.00 -8.94 -4.12
CA LYS A 174 25.04 -8.78 -3.00
C LYS A 174 23.61 -8.68 -3.49
N TRP A 175 23.37 -7.95 -4.59
CA TRP A 175 22.06 -7.88 -5.22
C TRP A 175 21.59 -9.25 -5.72
N ARG A 176 22.45 -9.99 -6.44
CA ARG A 176 22.12 -11.33 -6.91
C ARG A 176 21.76 -12.26 -5.75
N GLN A 177 22.59 -12.31 -4.71
CA GLN A 177 22.32 -13.12 -3.51
C GLN A 177 21.00 -12.70 -2.85
N HIS A 178 20.74 -11.41 -2.77
CA HIS A 178 19.50 -10.90 -2.21
C HIS A 178 18.26 -11.33 -3.02
N CYS A 179 18.34 -11.33 -4.36
CA CYS A 179 17.28 -11.89 -5.20
C CYS A 179 17.10 -13.39 -4.95
N GLU A 180 18.17 -14.16 -4.79
CA GLU A 180 18.09 -15.60 -4.45
C GLU A 180 17.37 -15.82 -3.11
N ASP A 181 17.67 -15.00 -2.11
CA ASP A 181 17.04 -15.08 -0.80
C ASP A 181 15.52 -14.87 -0.90
N HIS A 182 15.07 -13.93 -1.73
CA HIS A 182 13.64 -13.74 -2.03
C HIS A 182 13.03 -14.92 -2.78
N LEU A 183 13.72 -15.44 -3.80
CA LEU A 183 13.26 -16.59 -4.58
C LEU A 183 13.16 -17.87 -3.75
N SER A 184 13.94 -17.99 -2.67
CA SER A 184 13.84 -19.10 -1.71
C SER A 184 12.54 -19.07 -0.88
N LYS A 185 11.83 -17.93 -0.87
CA LYS A 185 10.57 -17.72 -0.15
C LYS A 185 9.48 -17.20 -1.10
N PRO A 186 9.09 -17.98 -2.10
CA PRO A 186 8.24 -17.50 -3.19
C PRO A 186 6.83 -17.05 -2.72
N THR A 187 6.37 -17.52 -1.56
CA THR A 187 5.12 -17.07 -0.94
C THR A 187 5.12 -15.61 -0.53
N GLU A 188 6.29 -15.03 -0.23
CA GLU A 188 6.42 -13.59 0.07
C GLU A 188 6.20 -12.73 -1.19
N LEU A 189 6.40 -13.30 -2.39
CA LEU A 189 6.23 -12.63 -3.68
C LEU A 189 4.91 -12.99 -4.38
N LEU A 190 3.95 -13.58 -3.65
CA LEU A 190 2.70 -14.11 -4.25
C LEU A 190 1.92 -13.07 -5.05
N ARG A 191 1.93 -11.80 -4.60
CA ARG A 191 1.28 -10.70 -5.32
C ARG A 191 2.21 -10.15 -6.39
N CYS A 192 1.76 -10.13 -7.65
CA CYS A 192 2.60 -9.79 -8.79
C CYS A 192 2.39 -8.37 -9.33
N ASP A 193 1.30 -7.67 -9.02
CA ASP A 193 1.07 -6.31 -9.52
C ASP A 193 1.93 -5.24 -8.81
N LEU A 194 2.07 -4.10 -9.51
CA LEU A 194 2.65 -2.87 -9.00
C LEU A 194 1.63 -2.15 -8.10
N ILE A 195 2.05 -1.73 -6.90
CA ILE A 195 1.21 -0.94 -6.00
C ILE A 195 1.76 0.48 -5.94
N ILE A 196 0.95 1.42 -6.44
CA ILE A 196 1.18 2.86 -6.26
C ILE A 196 0.32 3.33 -5.10
N PHE A 197 0.93 3.96 -4.11
CA PHE A 197 0.24 4.58 -2.99
C PHE A 197 0.70 6.02 -2.83
N ARG A 198 -0.26 6.96 -2.82
CA ARG A 198 0.00 8.41 -2.77
C ARG A 198 1.14 8.77 -3.72
N ASN A 199 0.91 8.59 -5.02
CA ASN A 199 1.84 8.95 -6.10
C ASN A 199 3.24 8.28 -6.09
N CYS A 200 3.55 7.35 -5.19
CA CYS A 200 4.83 6.65 -5.12
C CYS A 200 4.64 5.12 -5.21
N PRO A 201 5.52 4.38 -5.91
CA PRO A 201 5.55 2.93 -5.80
C PRO A 201 5.93 2.50 -4.39
N VAL A 202 5.12 1.60 -3.83
CA VAL A 202 5.38 0.92 -2.56
C VAL A 202 5.59 -0.59 -2.73
N LYS A 203 5.36 -1.10 -3.95
CA LYS A 203 5.65 -2.46 -4.38
C LYS A 203 5.79 -2.47 -5.90
N PRO A 204 6.83 -3.09 -6.49
CA PRO A 204 7.00 -3.19 -7.93
C PRO A 204 6.13 -4.32 -8.47
N GLY A 205 5.89 -4.31 -9.78
CA GLY A 205 5.35 -5.47 -10.46
C GLY A 205 6.42 -6.55 -10.61
N TYR A 206 6.03 -7.81 -10.47
CA TYR A 206 6.83 -8.99 -10.79
C TYR A 206 6.11 -9.86 -11.81
N CYS A 207 6.83 -10.49 -12.71
CA CYS A 207 6.23 -11.42 -13.66
C CYS A 207 6.13 -12.82 -13.03
N PRO A 208 4.92 -13.39 -12.87
CA PRO A 208 4.78 -14.74 -12.30
C PRO A 208 5.52 -15.80 -13.12
N PHE A 209 5.66 -15.58 -14.44
CA PHE A 209 6.38 -16.50 -15.33
C PHE A 209 7.91 -16.39 -15.20
N CYS A 210 8.45 -15.18 -15.07
CA CYS A 210 9.89 -14.98 -14.90
C CYS A 210 10.35 -15.43 -13.51
N LEU A 211 9.54 -15.20 -12.47
CA LEU A 211 9.85 -15.64 -11.11
C LEU A 211 10.14 -17.15 -11.04
N GLY A 212 9.36 -17.98 -11.74
CA GLY A 212 9.58 -19.44 -11.77
C GLY A 212 10.48 -19.94 -12.89
N ASN A 213 11.04 -19.06 -13.72
CA ASN A 213 11.87 -19.49 -14.84
C ASN A 213 13.33 -19.68 -14.40
N THR A 214 13.69 -20.90 -14.02
CA THR A 214 15.04 -21.26 -13.56
C THR A 214 16.13 -21.18 -14.63
N SER A 215 15.77 -20.95 -15.90
CA SER A 215 16.77 -20.68 -16.95
C SER A 215 17.32 -19.24 -16.89
N LEU A 216 16.64 -18.34 -16.17
CA LEU A 216 17.09 -16.98 -15.92
C LEU A 216 17.94 -16.91 -14.64
N GLY A 217 18.85 -15.94 -14.58
CA GLY A 217 19.54 -15.63 -13.33
C GLY A 217 18.60 -14.98 -12.31
N PRO A 218 18.92 -15.01 -10.99
CA PRO A 218 18.05 -14.51 -9.92
C PRO A 218 17.57 -13.07 -10.12
N THR A 219 18.47 -12.19 -10.56
CA THR A 219 18.15 -10.79 -10.87
C THR A 219 17.13 -10.64 -12.00
N GLN A 220 17.19 -11.50 -13.02
CA GLN A 220 16.25 -11.48 -14.15
C GLN A 220 14.91 -12.13 -13.78
N GLN A 221 14.92 -13.18 -12.95
CA GLN A 221 13.69 -13.77 -12.41
C GLN A 221 12.90 -12.74 -11.60
N MET A 222 13.61 -11.94 -10.81
CA MET A 222 13.06 -10.92 -9.92
C MET A 222 13.09 -9.50 -10.52
N GLU A 223 12.99 -9.37 -11.85
CA GLU A 223 12.94 -8.06 -12.52
C GLU A 223 11.80 -7.19 -11.93
N GLN A 224 12.13 -5.99 -11.47
CA GLN A 224 11.20 -5.08 -10.81
C GLN A 224 10.60 -4.09 -11.80
N TYR A 225 9.30 -4.21 -12.08
CA TYR A 225 8.61 -3.29 -12.99
C TYR A 225 8.00 -2.11 -12.21
N LEU A 226 8.43 -0.89 -12.52
CA LEU A 226 7.88 0.35 -11.93
C LEU A 226 6.84 1.06 -12.80
N ASP A 227 6.50 0.45 -13.94
CA ASP A 227 5.49 0.92 -14.89
C ASP A 227 4.44 -0.17 -15.11
N MET A 228 3.19 0.14 -14.79
CA MET A 228 2.08 -0.81 -14.87
C MET A 228 1.82 -1.31 -16.31
N SER A 229 2.00 -0.45 -17.31
CA SER A 229 1.75 -0.82 -18.70
C SER A 229 2.85 -1.75 -19.23
N LYS A 230 4.11 -1.48 -18.87
CA LYS A 230 5.24 -2.36 -19.21
C LYS A 230 5.12 -3.71 -18.53
N TRP A 231 4.81 -3.72 -17.23
CA TRP A 231 4.57 -4.95 -16.48
C TRP A 231 3.45 -5.78 -17.10
N TYR A 232 2.27 -5.18 -17.29
CA TYR A 232 1.10 -5.88 -17.82
C TYR A 232 1.37 -6.44 -19.22
N GLY A 233 1.96 -5.63 -20.11
CA GLY A 233 2.34 -6.07 -21.46
C GLY A 233 3.36 -7.20 -21.46
N HIS A 234 4.31 -7.18 -20.52
CA HIS A 234 5.28 -8.26 -20.35
C HIS A 234 4.61 -9.56 -19.87
N VAL A 235 3.77 -9.51 -18.84
CA VAL A 235 3.02 -10.70 -18.37
C VAL A 235 2.12 -11.24 -19.50
N GLN A 236 1.43 -10.37 -20.22
CA GLN A 236 0.58 -10.74 -21.35
C GLN A 236 1.37 -11.42 -22.47
N SER A 237 2.64 -11.06 -22.67
CA SER A 237 3.50 -11.72 -23.66
C SER A 237 3.70 -13.20 -23.37
N HIS A 238 3.62 -13.64 -22.10
CA HIS A 238 3.68 -15.06 -21.74
C HIS A 238 2.34 -15.79 -21.93
N LEU A 239 1.21 -15.07 -21.98
CA LEU A 239 -0.15 -15.62 -22.08
C LEU A 239 -0.57 -15.89 -23.53
N SER A 240 0.30 -16.55 -24.29
CA SER A 240 -0.01 -17.01 -25.65
C SER A 240 0.09 -18.53 -25.72
N HIS A 241 -0.74 -19.16 -26.57
CA HIS A 241 -0.66 -20.61 -26.79
C HIS A 241 0.73 -21.08 -27.21
N GLN A 242 1.45 -20.27 -27.99
CA GLN A 242 2.82 -20.56 -28.42
C GLN A 242 3.78 -20.60 -27.23
N ASN A 243 3.71 -19.62 -26.33
CA ASN A 243 4.62 -19.52 -25.19
C ASN A 243 4.30 -20.50 -24.06
N LEU A 244 3.03 -20.93 -23.98
CA LEU A 244 2.58 -21.94 -23.04
C LEU A 244 2.71 -23.37 -23.58
N SER A 245 3.04 -23.56 -24.86
CA SER A 245 3.15 -24.88 -25.50
C SER A 245 1.92 -25.78 -25.30
N GLY A 246 0.74 -25.17 -25.14
CA GLY A 246 -0.52 -25.89 -24.84
C GLY A 246 -0.70 -26.32 -23.37
N GLU A 247 0.26 -26.00 -22.50
CA GLU A 247 0.22 -26.31 -21.07
C GLU A 247 -0.14 -25.07 -20.23
N PHE A 248 -1.39 -24.99 -19.77
CA PHE A 248 -1.88 -23.84 -19.00
C PHE A 248 -1.57 -24.01 -17.50
N HIS A 249 -0.29 -23.98 -17.14
CA HIS A 249 0.14 -24.02 -15.74
C HIS A 249 0.53 -22.64 -15.24
N CYS A 250 0.20 -22.32 -13.99
CA CYS A 250 0.79 -21.16 -13.33
C CYS A 250 2.27 -21.45 -13.09
N ARG A 251 3.15 -20.61 -13.66
CA ARG A 251 4.60 -20.75 -13.48
C ARG A 251 5.15 -19.97 -12.29
N HIS A 252 4.28 -19.38 -11.47
CA HIS A 252 4.73 -18.75 -10.23
C HIS A 252 5.28 -19.82 -9.27
N PRO A 253 6.45 -19.62 -8.65
CA PRO A 253 7.11 -20.66 -7.83
C PRO A 253 6.33 -21.05 -6.56
N ALA A 254 5.37 -20.23 -6.12
CA ALA A 254 4.47 -20.56 -5.02
C ALA A 254 3.21 -21.36 -5.47
N CYS A 255 3.08 -21.66 -6.76
CA CYS A 255 1.92 -22.32 -7.34
C CYS A 255 2.30 -23.67 -7.93
N THR A 256 1.34 -24.59 -7.92
CA THR A 256 1.48 -25.96 -8.47
C THR A 256 0.31 -26.32 -9.39
N GLN A 257 -0.63 -25.39 -9.58
CA GLN A 257 -1.88 -25.62 -10.28
C GLN A 257 -1.71 -25.60 -11.80
N GLY A 258 -2.27 -26.63 -12.44
CA GLY A 258 -2.54 -26.67 -13.87
C GLY A 258 -4.01 -26.41 -14.18
N TYR A 259 -4.27 -25.93 -15.38
CA TYR A 259 -5.61 -25.58 -15.85
C TYR A 259 -5.89 -26.22 -17.21
N GLY A 260 -7.17 -26.50 -17.49
CA GLY A 260 -7.60 -27.07 -18.76
C GLY A 260 -7.70 -26.01 -19.86
N LEU A 261 -7.99 -24.76 -19.48
CA LEU A 261 -8.19 -23.65 -20.41
C LEU A 261 -7.34 -22.43 -20.03
N LEU A 262 -6.95 -21.65 -21.05
CA LEU A 262 -6.23 -20.38 -20.85
C LEU A 262 -7.02 -19.39 -19.98
N ILE A 263 -8.35 -19.38 -20.10
CA ILE A 263 -9.20 -18.49 -19.30
C ILE A 263 -9.14 -18.81 -17.81
N GLU A 264 -9.03 -20.09 -17.45
CA GLU A 264 -8.92 -20.52 -16.05
C GLU A 264 -7.58 -20.09 -15.45
N LEU A 265 -6.49 -20.22 -16.22
CA LEU A 265 -5.18 -19.66 -15.85
C LEU A 265 -5.24 -18.14 -15.68
N ALA A 266 -5.92 -17.43 -16.57
CA ALA A 266 -6.07 -15.97 -16.47
C ALA A 266 -6.85 -15.56 -15.21
N CYS A 267 -7.96 -16.25 -14.89
CA CYS A 267 -8.70 -16.03 -13.65
C CYS A 267 -7.83 -16.28 -12.41
N HIS A 268 -7.06 -17.38 -12.40
CA HIS A 268 -6.12 -17.65 -11.31
C HIS A 268 -5.08 -16.53 -11.14
N LEU A 269 -4.49 -16.05 -12.23
CA LEU A 269 -3.54 -14.94 -12.18
C LEU A 269 -4.18 -13.66 -11.64
N GLU A 270 -5.44 -13.38 -11.99
CA GLU A 270 -6.17 -12.23 -11.46
C GLU A 270 -6.44 -12.36 -9.95
N ASP A 271 -6.92 -13.53 -9.50
CA ASP A 271 -7.38 -13.76 -8.13
C ASP A 271 -6.22 -13.93 -7.15
N VAL A 272 -5.19 -14.68 -7.54
CA VAL A 272 -4.06 -15.04 -6.67
C VAL A 272 -2.91 -14.04 -6.84
N HIS A 273 -2.57 -13.70 -8.08
CA HIS A 273 -1.40 -12.87 -8.39
C HIS A 273 -1.75 -11.40 -8.66
N CYS A 274 -3.02 -11.01 -8.55
CA CYS A 274 -3.49 -9.64 -8.79
C CYS A 274 -3.20 -9.14 -10.22
N TYR A 275 -3.11 -10.04 -11.20
CA TYR A 275 -2.97 -9.69 -12.61
C TYR A 275 -4.25 -9.01 -13.13
N LYS A 276 -4.28 -7.67 -13.09
CA LYS A 276 -5.42 -6.86 -13.50
C LYS A 276 -5.05 -5.90 -14.63
N PRO A 277 -5.92 -5.73 -15.64
CA PRO A 277 -5.66 -4.81 -16.72
C PRO A 277 -5.60 -3.35 -16.21
N PRO A 278 -4.75 -2.51 -16.82
CA PRO A 278 -4.74 -1.08 -16.54
C PRO A 278 -6.11 -0.46 -16.86
N ARG A 279 -6.53 0.54 -16.08
CA ARG A 279 -7.81 1.24 -16.29
C ARG A 279 -7.90 1.73 -17.75
N GLY A 280 -9.00 1.39 -18.43
CA GLY A 280 -9.25 1.78 -19.83
C GLY A 280 -8.88 0.73 -20.88
N LYS A 281 -8.30 -0.41 -20.48
CA LYS A 281 -8.18 -1.61 -21.33
C LYS A 281 -9.13 -2.66 -20.75
N LYS A 282 -10.27 -2.88 -21.40
CA LYS A 282 -11.14 -4.04 -21.18
C LYS A 282 -10.98 -4.96 -22.38
#